data_AF-A0A952ZLH3-F1
#
_entry.id   AF-A0A952ZLH3-F1
#
_cell.length_a   1.000
_cell.length_b   1.000
_cell.length_c   1.000
_cell.angle_alpha   90.00
_cell.angle_beta   90.00
_cell.angle_gamma   90.00
#
_symmetry.space_group_name_H-M   'P 1'
#
loop_
_entity.id
_entity.type
_entity.pdbx_description
1 polymer ?
#
loop_
_entity_poly.entity_id
_entity_poly.type
_entity_poly.pdbx_seq_one_letter_code
_entity_poly.pdbx_strand_id
1 'polypeptide(L)'
;MDAQNDKVETLGQVFTPPEVVQAMLGLRRRQGRVLEPSCGDGAFFCRLPGATGIELDAAVCPPGALQQDFFAYPVTEKFDTIIGNPPYVRWQDIPLPTRALFDTDLFDARSNLFLFFIEKCLRHLAPGGELIFITPRDFLKLSGAVRLNRRLCELGSITHAIDLGDAHIFRDALPNCLIWRFERDNFSRTTQYAEISTTGTLRPLQALADPCWEERQFGEFSGHLAFLKGQWSLHVRDLFSVKVGAVSGDDEIFVSARHGTRDFVCSSTVSSGLTRRMIWQPEAPHAALLPHRERLLARRIKPFDDSNWWQWGRGYPENQRPRIYVNGRTRVKRPFFLHDCQHFDGAVLALFPHDEKANLARLCKLLNDTDWAALGFICDGRYLFTQRSLENSPLPDSFMRFRRAAAAASLSRPER
;
A
#
# COMPACT_ATOMS: atom_id res chain seq x y z
N MET A 1 20.18 32.61 15.26
CA MET A 1 19.62 31.55 14.40
C MET A 1 20.29 30.29 14.87
N ASP A 2 19.52 29.50 15.61
CA ASP A 2 20.05 28.55 16.61
C ASP A 2 20.62 27.31 15.93
N ALA A 3 21.88 26.98 16.24
CA ALA A 3 22.57 25.76 15.80
C ALA A 3 21.79 24.47 16.14
N GLN A 4 20.81 24.54 17.05
CA GLN A 4 19.92 23.44 17.41
C GLN A 4 18.85 23.19 16.33
N ASN A 5 18.37 24.21 15.62
CA ASN A 5 17.40 24.07 14.54
C ASN A 5 18.04 23.49 13.28
N ASP A 6 19.26 23.94 12.92
CA ASP A 6 20.01 23.42 11.78
C ASP A 6 20.31 21.92 11.92
N LYS A 7 20.55 21.42 13.14
CA LYS A 7 20.84 20.00 13.42
C LYS A 7 19.61 19.09 13.37
N VAL A 8 18.43 19.59 13.75
CA VAL A 8 17.17 18.85 13.55
C VAL A 8 16.87 18.74 12.05
N GLU A 9 17.09 19.82 11.28
CA GLU A 9 16.83 19.82 9.83
C GLU A 9 17.83 18.97 9.03
N THR A 10 19.12 18.96 9.40
CA THR A 10 20.18 18.28 8.62
C THR A 10 20.53 16.87 9.11
N LEU A 11 20.46 16.61 10.42
CA LEU A 11 20.81 15.31 11.03
C LEU A 11 19.60 14.56 11.59
N GLY A 12 18.43 15.20 11.70
CA GLY A 12 17.21 14.56 12.18
C GLY A 12 17.27 14.13 13.64
N GLN A 13 18.07 14.82 14.47
CA GLN A 13 18.28 14.49 15.88
C GLN A 13 16.98 14.66 16.68
N VAL A 14 16.32 13.54 16.98
CA VAL A 14 15.10 13.47 17.82
C VAL A 14 15.33 12.44 18.93
N PHE A 15 15.48 12.93 20.16
CA PHE A 15 15.68 12.07 21.32
C PHE A 15 14.41 11.29 21.66
N THR A 16 14.57 9.99 21.92
CA THR A 16 13.45 9.09 22.17
C THR A 16 13.04 9.16 23.64
N PRO A 17 11.76 9.49 23.97
CA PRO A 17 11.30 9.56 25.35
C PRO A 17 11.50 8.23 26.11
N PRO A 18 11.81 8.26 27.42
CA PRO A 18 12.05 7.05 28.21
C PRO A 18 10.93 6.00 28.12
N GLU A 19 9.67 6.43 28.05
CA GLU A 19 8.51 5.54 27.97
C GLU A 19 8.47 4.79 26.63
N VAL A 20 8.85 5.47 25.52
CA VAL A 20 8.98 4.84 24.20
C VAL A 20 10.15 3.86 24.18
N VAL A 21 11.29 4.25 24.78
CA VAL A 21 12.45 3.36 24.93
C VAL A 21 12.06 2.09 25.69
N GLN A 22 11.34 2.22 26.80
CA GLN A 22 10.87 1.07 27.59
C GLN A 22 9.93 0.17 26.78
N ALA A 23 8.95 0.74 26.08
CA ALA A 23 8.03 -0.03 25.24
C ALA A 23 8.76 -0.82 24.14
N MET A 24 9.69 -0.17 23.44
CA MET A 24 10.50 -0.80 22.39
C MET A 24 11.42 -1.90 22.94
N LEU A 25 12.07 -1.67 24.09
CA LEU A 25 12.86 -2.70 24.77
C LEU A 25 11.99 -3.90 25.18
N GLY A 26 10.75 -3.67 25.61
CA GLY A 26 9.78 -4.71 25.94
C GLY A 26 9.36 -5.59 24.76
N LEU A 27 9.51 -5.10 23.52
CA LEU A 27 9.27 -5.91 22.31
C LEU A 27 10.42 -6.86 21.97
N ARG A 28 11.63 -6.63 22.49
CA ARG A 28 12.82 -7.43 22.18
C ARG A 28 12.65 -8.87 22.64
N ARG A 29 12.86 -9.84 21.74
CA ARG A 29 12.75 -11.27 22.03
C ARG A 29 14.03 -12.05 21.77
N ARG A 30 14.93 -11.54 20.92
CA ARG A 30 16.19 -12.22 20.58
C ARG A 30 17.29 -11.89 21.59
N GLN A 31 18.14 -12.88 21.84
CA GLN A 31 19.42 -12.72 22.53
C GLN A 31 20.53 -12.75 21.49
N GLY A 32 21.72 -12.21 21.82
CA GLY A 32 22.85 -12.17 20.90
C GLY A 32 23.29 -10.74 20.57
N ARG A 33 23.86 -10.56 19.37
CA ARG A 33 24.44 -9.27 18.95
C ARG A 33 23.34 -8.25 18.71
N VAL A 34 23.55 -7.05 19.27
CA VAL A 34 22.60 -5.94 19.17
C VAL A 34 23.25 -4.77 18.43
N LEU A 35 22.50 -4.13 17.54
CA LEU A 35 22.89 -2.89 16.86
C LEU A 35 21.88 -1.78 17.16
N GLU A 36 22.38 -0.59 17.48
CA GLU A 36 21.66 0.68 17.40
C GLU A 36 22.36 1.57 16.36
N PRO A 37 21.82 1.70 15.13
CA PRO A 37 22.54 2.25 13.98
C PRO A 37 22.64 3.79 13.95
N SER A 38 21.88 4.49 14.78
CA SER A 38 21.87 5.96 14.90
C SER A 38 21.59 6.30 16.36
N CYS A 39 22.56 6.01 17.23
CA CYS A 39 22.29 5.89 18.66
C CYS A 39 22.09 7.20 19.40
N GLY A 40 22.38 8.37 18.80
CA GLY A 40 22.21 9.66 19.45
C GLY A 40 22.97 9.70 20.77
N ASP A 41 22.29 10.04 21.86
CA ASP A 41 22.83 10.05 23.23
C ASP A 41 22.91 8.65 23.90
N GLY A 42 22.59 7.59 23.16
CA GLY A 42 22.64 6.21 23.63
C GLY A 42 21.37 5.74 24.35
N ALA A 43 20.20 6.28 23.99
CA ALA A 43 18.92 5.93 24.60
C ALA A 43 18.68 4.40 24.67
N PHE A 44 19.03 3.63 23.64
CA PHE A 44 18.95 2.16 23.70
C PHE A 44 20.28 1.52 24.08
N PHE A 45 21.38 1.99 23.51
CA PHE A 45 22.75 1.49 23.67
C PHE A 45 23.17 1.39 25.13
N CYS A 46 22.94 2.45 25.92
CA CYS A 46 23.30 2.45 27.34
C CYS A 46 22.50 1.46 28.19
N ARG A 47 21.39 0.93 27.66
CA ARG A 47 20.52 -0.04 28.33
C ARG A 47 20.72 -1.47 27.82
N LEU A 48 21.58 -1.67 26.82
CA LEU A 48 21.82 -2.95 26.15
C LEU A 48 23.32 -3.30 26.22
N PRO A 49 23.77 -3.98 27.28
CA PRO A 49 25.18 -4.35 27.44
C PRO A 49 25.71 -5.13 26.24
N GLY A 50 26.86 -4.71 25.71
CA GLY A 50 27.51 -5.34 24.56
C GLY A 50 26.89 -5.00 23.20
N ALA A 51 25.94 -4.06 23.14
CA ALA A 51 25.44 -3.54 21.87
C ALA A 51 26.53 -2.78 21.09
N THR A 52 26.40 -2.78 19.76
CA THR A 52 27.14 -1.87 18.88
C THR A 52 26.27 -0.64 18.65
N GLY A 53 26.66 0.50 19.21
CA GLY A 53 26.07 1.80 18.89
C GLY A 53 26.87 2.49 17.78
N ILE A 54 26.19 3.12 16.82
CA ILE A 54 26.82 3.94 15.76
C ILE A 54 26.19 5.32 15.78
N GLU A 55 27.00 6.36 15.78
CA GLU A 55 26.54 7.75 15.74
C GLU A 55 27.46 8.59 14.84
N LEU A 56 26.86 9.44 14.01
CA LEU A 56 27.59 10.28 13.06
C LEU A 56 28.12 11.55 13.72
N ASP A 57 27.31 12.21 14.57
CA ASP A 57 27.67 13.45 15.26
C ASP A 57 28.49 13.16 16.53
N ALA A 58 29.77 13.52 16.48
CA ALA A 58 30.71 13.40 17.59
C ALA A 58 30.22 14.06 18.88
N ALA A 59 29.38 15.10 18.77
CA ALA A 59 28.91 15.86 19.93
C ALA A 59 27.91 15.09 20.81
N VAL A 60 27.24 14.08 20.26
CA VAL A 60 26.24 13.27 21.00
C VAL A 60 26.64 11.81 21.10
N CYS A 61 27.65 11.36 20.35
CA CYS A 61 28.15 9.99 20.37
C CYS A 61 28.60 9.56 21.79
N PRO A 62 27.95 8.58 22.42
CA PRO A 62 28.25 8.18 23.79
C PRO A 62 29.57 7.39 23.84
N PRO A 63 30.29 7.42 24.99
CA PRO A 63 31.50 6.61 25.16
C PRO A 63 31.25 5.13 24.86
N GLY A 64 32.10 4.55 24.01
CA GLY A 64 32.02 3.15 23.57
C GLY A 64 31.19 2.92 22.31
N ALA A 65 30.43 3.91 21.82
CA ALA A 65 29.83 3.85 20.49
C ALA A 65 30.87 4.16 19.39
N LEU A 66 30.58 3.73 18.17
CA LEU A 66 31.40 3.99 16.99
C LEU A 66 30.99 5.31 16.36
N GLN A 67 31.89 6.29 16.39
CA GLN A 67 31.68 7.58 15.71
C GLN A 67 31.94 7.44 14.19
N GLN A 68 30.90 7.11 13.42
CA GLN A 68 30.99 6.97 11.96
C GLN A 68 29.62 7.05 11.29
N ASP A 69 29.60 7.18 9.97
CA ASP A 69 28.38 7.04 9.19
C ASP A 69 27.91 5.58 9.18
N PHE A 70 26.67 5.33 9.61
CA PHE A 70 26.08 4.00 9.56
C PHE A 70 26.15 3.39 8.16
N PHE A 71 26.00 4.18 7.09
CA PHE A 71 26.07 3.69 5.72
C PHE A 71 27.47 3.20 5.31
N ALA A 72 28.53 3.60 6.01
CA ALA A 72 29.88 3.05 5.84
C ALA A 72 30.09 1.71 6.59
N TYR A 73 29.25 1.39 7.58
CA TYR A 73 29.40 0.15 8.37
C TYR A 73 29.19 -1.10 7.50
N PRO A 74 30.09 -2.11 7.55
CA PRO A 74 30.09 -3.20 6.57
C PRO A 74 28.94 -4.19 6.80
N VAL A 75 28.19 -4.48 5.72
CA VAL A 75 27.04 -5.41 5.76
C VAL A 75 27.40 -6.87 6.05
N THR A 76 28.70 -7.21 6.12
CA THR A 76 29.18 -8.51 6.60
C THR A 76 28.88 -8.72 8.09
N GLU A 77 28.77 -7.63 8.86
CA GLU A 77 28.36 -7.69 10.26
C GLU A 77 26.87 -7.98 10.38
N LYS A 78 26.52 -9.06 11.08
CA LYS A 78 25.13 -9.50 11.29
C LYS A 78 24.70 -9.39 12.75
N PHE A 79 23.42 -9.09 12.95
CA PHE A 79 22.84 -8.85 14.27
C PHE A 79 21.54 -9.64 14.48
N ASP A 80 21.34 -10.10 15.71
CA ASP A 80 20.14 -10.81 16.17
C ASP A 80 19.02 -9.83 16.53
N THR A 81 19.39 -8.64 17.02
CA THR A 81 18.47 -7.52 17.28
C THR A 81 19.05 -6.23 16.69
N ILE A 82 18.25 -5.50 15.93
CA ILE A 82 18.51 -4.10 15.58
C ILE A 82 17.37 -3.27 16.19
N ILE A 83 17.70 -2.23 16.94
CA ILE A 83 16.70 -1.41 17.65
C ILE A 83 17.10 0.07 17.60
N GLY A 84 16.11 0.97 17.47
CA GLY A 84 16.38 2.41 17.55
C GLY A 84 15.33 3.30 16.89
N ASN A 85 15.61 4.60 16.90
CA ASN A 85 14.85 5.63 16.20
C ASN A 85 15.72 6.18 15.06
N PRO A 86 15.50 5.79 13.79
CA PRO A 86 16.29 6.29 12.67
C PRO A 86 16.02 7.79 12.42
N PRO A 87 16.95 8.53 11.78
CA PRO A 87 16.79 9.96 11.51
C PRO A 87 15.77 10.26 10.39
N TYR A 88 14.93 11.28 10.57
CA TYR A 88 13.83 11.61 9.65
C TYR A 88 14.18 12.77 8.70
N VAL A 89 15.26 12.62 7.93
CA VAL A 89 15.80 13.67 7.06
C VAL A 89 15.28 13.54 5.63
N ARG A 90 14.81 14.64 5.02
CA ARG A 90 14.39 14.64 3.61
C ARG A 90 15.60 14.49 2.70
N TRP A 91 15.45 13.86 1.54
CA TRP A 91 16.54 13.58 0.61
C TRP A 91 17.49 14.76 0.36
N GLN A 92 16.94 15.95 0.10
CA GLN A 92 17.73 17.15 -0.21
C GLN A 92 18.63 17.61 0.95
N ASP A 93 18.25 17.26 2.18
CA ASP A 93 18.93 17.67 3.41
C ASP A 93 19.96 16.61 3.85
N ILE A 94 19.99 15.43 3.21
CA ILE A 94 20.98 14.38 3.50
C ILE A 94 22.38 14.84 3.02
N PRO A 95 23.42 14.77 3.88
CA PRO A 95 24.78 15.09 3.48
C PRO A 95 25.24 14.33 2.24
N LEU A 96 25.93 15.01 1.31
CA LEU A 96 26.46 14.38 0.09
C LEU A 96 27.39 13.18 0.35
N PRO A 97 28.29 13.20 1.37
CA PRO A 97 29.11 12.03 1.68
C PRO A 97 28.28 10.80 2.06
N THR A 98 27.21 10.98 2.85
CA THR A 98 26.29 9.90 3.23
C THR A 98 25.55 9.37 2.01
N ARG A 99 25.06 10.25 1.12
CA ARG A 99 24.37 9.84 -0.12
C ARG A 99 25.27 9.00 -1.03
N ALA A 100 26.56 9.29 -1.07
CA ALA A 100 27.53 8.53 -1.86
C ALA A 100 27.74 7.09 -1.35
N LEU A 101 27.34 6.80 -0.10
CA LEU A 101 27.43 5.48 0.52
C LEU A 101 26.16 4.63 0.33
N PHE A 102 25.11 5.18 -0.30
CA PHE A 102 23.88 4.43 -0.55
C PHE A 102 24.10 3.34 -1.60
N ASP A 103 23.98 2.10 -1.15
CA ASP A 103 24.07 0.89 -1.97
C ASP A 103 22.69 0.24 -2.06
N THR A 104 21.73 0.94 -2.69
CA THR A 104 20.37 0.44 -2.94
C THR A 104 19.72 1.22 -4.07
N ASP A 105 19.00 0.52 -4.94
CA ASP A 105 18.21 1.12 -6.02
C ASP A 105 16.73 1.28 -5.64
N LEU A 106 16.33 0.92 -4.41
CA LEU A 106 14.93 0.85 -3.97
C LEU A 106 14.24 2.22 -3.84
N PHE A 107 15.01 3.30 -3.75
CA PHE A 107 14.53 4.63 -3.41
C PHE A 107 14.98 5.68 -4.43
N ASP A 108 14.37 6.86 -4.39
CA ASP A 108 14.71 8.00 -5.26
C ASP A 108 14.89 9.30 -4.46
N ALA A 109 15.11 10.41 -5.17
CA ALA A 109 15.36 11.73 -4.58
C ALA A 109 14.21 12.34 -3.78
N ARG A 110 13.10 11.61 -3.57
CA ARG A 110 11.96 12.01 -2.75
C ARG A 110 11.85 11.19 -1.47
N SER A 111 12.68 10.15 -1.31
CA SER A 111 12.64 9.27 -0.14
C SER A 111 13.28 9.93 1.09
N ASN A 112 12.69 9.68 2.26
CA ASN A 112 13.27 10.11 3.53
C ASN A 112 14.37 9.13 3.99
N LEU A 113 15.39 9.63 4.67
CA LEU A 113 16.56 8.90 5.15
C LEU A 113 16.20 7.64 5.97
N PHE A 114 15.13 7.69 6.79
CA PHE A 114 14.74 6.53 7.59
C PHE A 114 14.41 5.29 6.75
N LEU A 115 13.95 5.46 5.50
CA LEU A 115 13.69 4.33 4.59
C LEU A 115 14.98 3.59 4.21
N PHE A 116 16.07 4.35 4.01
CA PHE A 116 17.41 3.80 3.74
C PHE A 116 17.96 3.08 4.97
N PHE A 117 17.72 3.60 6.17
CA PHE A 117 18.05 2.92 7.42
C PHE A 117 17.32 1.58 7.53
N ILE A 118 16.00 1.53 7.30
CA ILE A 118 15.24 0.27 7.34
C ILE A 118 15.86 -0.74 6.37
N GLU A 119 16.06 -0.35 5.10
CA GLU A 119 16.63 -1.24 4.07
C GLU A 119 17.99 -1.80 4.49
N LYS A 120 18.90 -0.93 4.93
CA LYS A 120 20.24 -1.36 5.35
C LYS A 120 20.19 -2.24 6.58
N CYS A 121 19.33 -1.96 7.55
CA CYS A 121 19.10 -2.81 8.71
C CYS A 121 18.59 -4.21 8.31
N LEU A 122 17.68 -4.32 7.33
CA LEU A 122 17.25 -5.63 6.81
C LEU A 122 18.42 -6.44 6.24
N ARG A 123 19.40 -5.78 5.60
CA ARG A 123 20.62 -6.44 5.13
C ARG A 123 21.53 -6.88 6.28
N HIS A 124 21.53 -6.17 7.41
CA HIS A 124 22.29 -6.53 8.61
C HIS A 124 21.65 -7.63 9.48
N LEU A 125 20.36 -7.91 9.34
CA LEU A 125 19.72 -8.96 10.14
C LEU A 125 20.33 -10.34 9.87
N ALA A 126 20.72 -11.04 10.93
CA ALA A 126 20.98 -12.48 10.89
C ALA A 126 19.69 -13.25 10.56
N PRO A 127 19.77 -14.51 10.06
CA PRO A 127 18.59 -15.37 9.93
C PRO A 127 17.81 -15.44 11.25
N GLY A 128 16.49 -15.26 11.21
CA GLY A 128 15.65 -15.18 12.42
C GLY A 128 15.79 -13.91 13.29
N GLY A 129 16.65 -12.97 12.89
CA GLY A 129 16.88 -11.71 13.61
C GLY A 129 15.68 -10.77 13.56
N GLU A 130 15.67 -9.78 14.46
CA GLU A 130 14.57 -8.82 14.61
C GLU A 130 15.00 -7.37 14.45
N LEU A 131 14.11 -6.56 13.86
CA LEU A 131 14.24 -5.12 13.74
C LEU A 131 13.11 -4.43 14.51
N ILE A 132 13.45 -3.58 15.48
CA ILE A 132 12.50 -2.89 16.36
C ILE A 132 12.70 -1.39 16.22
N PHE A 133 11.85 -0.74 15.42
CA PHE A 133 11.97 0.68 15.12
C PHE A 133 10.71 1.45 15.52
N ILE A 134 10.91 2.75 15.76
CA ILE A 134 9.86 3.74 15.69
C ILE A 134 10.06 4.59 14.43
N THR A 135 9.03 4.69 13.59
CA THR A 135 9.08 5.45 12.32
C THR A 135 7.75 6.15 12.07
N PRO A 136 7.69 7.16 11.17
CA PRO A 136 6.41 7.71 10.73
C PRO A 136 5.57 6.61 10.07
N ARG A 137 4.33 6.41 10.50
CA ARG A 137 3.47 5.29 10.06
C ARG A 137 3.15 5.31 8.56
N ASP A 138 3.29 6.46 7.92
CA ASP A 138 2.98 6.64 6.51
C ASP A 138 3.81 5.73 5.60
N PHE A 139 5.00 5.27 6.02
CA PHE A 139 5.80 4.32 5.24
C PHE A 139 5.03 3.05 4.85
N LEU A 140 4.03 2.65 5.64
CA LEU A 140 3.15 1.53 5.31
C LEU A 140 2.41 1.72 3.98
N LYS A 141 2.17 2.97 3.56
CA LYS A 141 1.37 3.31 2.37
C LYS A 141 2.06 4.29 1.40
N LEU A 142 3.25 4.79 1.73
CA LEU A 142 3.97 5.74 0.87
C LEU A 142 4.34 5.11 -0.47
N SER A 143 4.10 5.83 -1.56
CA SER A 143 4.46 5.38 -2.92
C SER A 143 5.96 5.13 -3.08
N GLY A 144 6.80 5.92 -2.40
CA GLY A 144 8.25 5.75 -2.36
C GLY A 144 8.73 4.52 -1.56
N ALA A 145 7.86 3.93 -0.72
CA ALA A 145 8.16 2.76 0.09
C ALA A 145 7.68 1.43 -0.52
N VAL A 146 6.99 1.46 -1.67
CA VAL A 146 6.40 0.27 -2.33
C VAL A 146 7.38 -0.90 -2.46
N ARG A 147 8.61 -0.64 -2.89
CA ARG A 147 9.62 -1.70 -3.07
C ARG A 147 10.16 -2.21 -1.73
N LEU A 148 10.37 -1.32 -0.76
CA LEU A 148 10.77 -1.69 0.61
C LEU A 148 9.70 -2.55 1.29
N ASN A 149 8.43 -2.18 1.17
CA ASN A 149 7.30 -2.88 1.77
C ASN A 149 7.15 -4.31 1.20
N ARG A 150 7.32 -4.48 -0.11
CA ARG A 150 7.42 -5.81 -0.73
C ARG A 150 8.58 -6.60 -0.14
N ARG A 151 9.75 -5.98 -0.02
CA ARG A 151 10.94 -6.62 0.52
C ARG A 151 10.77 -7.05 1.98
N LEU A 152 10.14 -6.23 2.82
CA LEU A 152 9.77 -6.60 4.19
C LEU A 152 8.88 -7.86 4.18
N CYS A 153 7.82 -7.86 3.38
CA CYS A 153 6.92 -9.01 3.29
C CYS A 153 7.63 -10.28 2.77
N GLU A 154 8.50 -10.15 1.77
CA GLU A 154 9.31 -11.26 1.23
C GLU A 154 10.28 -11.87 2.25
N LEU A 155 10.84 -11.05 3.14
CA LEU A 155 11.86 -11.47 4.10
C LEU A 155 11.30 -11.96 5.44
N GLY A 156 10.05 -11.63 5.79
CA GLY A 156 9.50 -11.98 7.09
C GLY A 156 8.20 -11.24 7.40
N SER A 157 7.89 -11.05 8.68
CA SER A 157 6.64 -10.43 9.13
C SER A 157 6.87 -9.35 10.17
N ILE A 158 6.07 -8.28 10.11
CA ILE A 158 5.90 -7.39 11.26
C ILE A 158 5.03 -8.14 12.27
N THR A 159 5.63 -8.54 13.37
CA THR A 159 5.01 -9.39 14.40
C THR A 159 4.34 -8.58 15.51
N HIS A 160 4.80 -7.34 15.74
CA HIS A 160 4.20 -6.42 16.69
C HIS A 160 4.14 -5.02 16.08
N ALA A 161 3.06 -4.31 16.34
CA ALA A 161 2.84 -2.95 15.87
C ALA A 161 2.03 -2.17 16.91
N ILE A 162 2.57 -1.06 17.40
CA ILE A 162 1.88 -0.11 18.27
C ILE A 162 1.71 1.19 17.47
N ASP A 163 0.49 1.45 17.02
CA ASP A 163 0.13 2.68 16.31
C ASP A 163 -0.15 3.77 17.34
N LEU A 164 0.68 4.83 17.31
CA LEU A 164 0.57 5.92 18.27
C LEU A 164 -0.53 6.93 17.87
N GLY A 165 -1.11 6.79 16.68
CA GLY A 165 -2.16 7.69 16.18
C GLY A 165 -1.78 9.17 16.35
N ASP A 166 -2.74 9.96 16.85
CA ASP A 166 -2.55 11.39 17.16
C ASP A 166 -1.96 11.63 18.56
N ALA A 167 -1.48 10.60 19.26
CA ALA A 167 -0.88 10.76 20.57
C ALA A 167 0.43 11.57 20.47
N HIS A 168 0.45 12.74 21.11
CA HIS A 168 1.63 13.58 21.22
C HIS A 168 2.54 13.02 22.31
N ILE A 169 3.24 11.92 22.00
CA ILE A 169 4.19 11.28 22.92
C ILE A 169 5.54 11.99 22.91
N PHE A 170 5.89 12.61 21.79
CA PHE A 170 7.04 13.50 21.67
C PHE A 170 6.63 14.94 22.01
N ARG A 171 7.42 15.64 22.82
CA ARG A 171 7.11 17.01 23.27
C ARG A 171 7.01 18.01 22.11
N ASP A 172 7.78 17.83 21.03
CA ASP A 172 7.91 18.85 19.99
C ASP A 172 7.88 18.37 18.52
N ALA A 173 7.77 17.08 18.20
CA ALA A 173 7.59 16.67 16.81
C ALA A 173 7.15 15.21 16.65
N LEU A 174 6.22 15.01 15.70
CA LEU A 174 5.82 13.75 15.05
C LEU A 174 4.58 13.06 15.63
N PRO A 175 3.36 13.63 15.43
CA PRO A 175 2.14 12.82 15.43
C PRO A 175 2.25 11.73 14.34
N ASN A 176 1.54 10.60 14.52
CA ASN A 176 1.47 9.48 13.56
C ASN A 176 2.73 8.59 13.44
N CYS A 177 3.38 8.26 14.56
CA CYS A 177 4.43 7.26 14.60
C CYS A 177 3.88 5.83 14.78
N LEU A 178 4.63 4.86 14.27
CA LEU A 178 4.44 3.44 14.47
C LEU A 178 5.67 2.88 15.19
N ILE A 179 5.48 2.23 16.32
CA ILE A 179 6.50 1.34 16.91
C ILE A 179 6.24 -0.05 16.35
N TRP A 180 7.24 -0.71 15.78
CA TRP A 180 7.04 -2.01 15.17
C TRP A 180 8.23 -2.94 15.35
N ARG A 181 7.93 -4.23 15.45
CA ARG A 181 8.91 -5.32 15.48
C ARG A 181 8.74 -6.19 14.24
N PHE A 182 9.73 -6.20 13.38
CA PHE A 182 9.86 -7.13 12.28
C PHE A 182 10.74 -8.32 12.68
N GLU A 183 10.38 -9.50 12.21
CA GLU A 183 11.15 -10.73 12.41
C GLU A 183 11.45 -11.36 11.04
N ARG A 184 12.74 -11.49 10.74
CA ARG A 184 13.23 -12.13 9.52
C ARG A 184 12.92 -13.63 9.55
N ASP A 185 12.57 -14.19 8.40
CA ASP A 185 12.21 -15.60 8.19
C ASP A 185 10.92 -16.05 8.93
N ASN A 186 10.17 -15.12 9.54
CA ASN A 186 8.86 -15.39 10.10
C ASN A 186 7.76 -15.13 9.06
N PHE A 187 7.11 -16.18 8.58
CA PHE A 187 6.04 -16.11 7.58
C PHE A 187 4.66 -16.44 8.14
N SER A 188 4.47 -16.35 9.46
CA SER A 188 3.17 -16.57 10.11
C SER A 188 2.10 -15.57 9.65
N ARG A 189 2.51 -14.41 9.13
CA ARG A 189 1.62 -13.30 8.75
C ARG A 189 0.70 -12.88 9.88
N THR A 190 1.14 -13.05 11.12
CA THR A 190 0.40 -12.70 12.32
C THR A 190 1.09 -11.54 13.03
N THR A 191 0.31 -10.54 13.45
CA THR A 191 0.78 -9.36 14.16
C THR A 191 -0.04 -9.17 15.43
N GLN A 192 0.63 -8.97 16.56
CA GLN A 192 0.02 -8.35 17.73
C GLN A 192 -0.02 -6.84 17.50
N TYR A 193 -1.21 -6.30 17.32
CA TYR A 193 -1.42 -4.89 17.01
C TYR A 193 -2.06 -4.18 18.20
N ALA A 194 -1.60 -2.98 18.54
CA ALA A 194 -2.22 -2.12 19.53
C ALA A 194 -2.35 -0.69 18.97
N GLU A 195 -3.43 0.00 19.33
CA GLU A 195 -3.67 1.39 18.96
C GLU A 195 -3.73 2.23 20.23
N ILE A 196 -2.88 3.26 20.31
CA ILE A 196 -2.85 4.20 21.43
C ILE A 196 -3.76 5.37 21.09
N SER A 197 -4.99 5.32 21.59
CA SER A 197 -5.96 6.40 21.41
C SER A 197 -5.79 7.49 22.46
N THR A 198 -5.88 8.76 22.04
CA THR A 198 -5.98 9.94 22.92
C THR A 198 -7.38 10.14 23.50
N THR A 199 -8.40 9.47 22.95
CA THR A 199 -9.81 9.58 23.38
C THR A 199 -10.24 8.43 24.30
N GLY A 200 -9.33 7.51 24.61
CA GLY A 200 -9.55 6.41 25.53
C GLY A 200 -9.59 6.83 27.01
N THR A 201 -10.02 5.90 27.87
CA THR A 201 -10.04 6.10 29.34
C THR A 201 -8.65 6.08 29.99
N LEU A 202 -7.67 5.44 29.33
CA LEU A 202 -6.28 5.39 29.79
C LEU A 202 -5.48 6.55 29.20
N ARG A 203 -4.57 7.12 30.02
CA ARG A 203 -3.62 8.13 29.52
C ARG A 203 -2.67 7.47 28.50
N PRO A 204 -2.26 8.16 27.41
CA PRO A 204 -1.43 7.58 26.35
C PRO A 204 -0.15 6.86 26.84
N LEU A 205 0.54 7.41 27.83
CA LEU A 205 1.74 6.79 28.41
C LEU A 205 1.44 5.49 29.16
N GLN A 206 0.27 5.38 29.80
CA GLN A 206 -0.16 4.15 30.48
C GLN A 206 -0.52 3.08 29.44
N ALA A 207 -1.23 3.46 28.37
CA ALA A 207 -1.56 2.54 27.28
C ALA A 207 -0.31 2.08 26.50
N LEU A 208 0.74 2.90 26.43
CA LEU A 208 2.02 2.50 25.83
C LEU A 208 2.79 1.50 26.70
N ALA A 209 2.71 1.63 28.04
CA ALA A 209 3.36 0.73 28.98
C ALA A 209 2.70 -0.65 29.04
N ASP A 210 1.37 -0.71 28.84
CA ASP A 210 0.61 -1.96 28.79
C ASP A 210 -0.36 -1.92 27.58
N PRO A 211 0.13 -2.19 26.36
CA PRO A 211 -0.70 -2.10 25.16
C PRO A 211 -1.80 -3.16 25.14
N CYS A 212 -3.02 -2.74 24.83
CA CYS A 212 -4.13 -3.65 24.60
C CYS A 212 -3.96 -4.33 23.23
N TRP A 213 -3.29 -5.48 23.22
CA TRP A 213 -3.02 -6.24 22.01
C TRP A 213 -4.27 -6.88 21.41
N GLU A 214 -4.39 -6.79 20.09
CA GLU A 214 -5.29 -7.60 19.28
C GLU A 214 -4.50 -8.30 18.17
N GLU A 215 -4.83 -9.56 17.92
CA GLU A 215 -4.22 -10.29 16.82
C GLU A 215 -4.81 -9.82 15.48
N ARG A 216 -3.92 -9.51 14.53
CA ARG A 216 -4.24 -9.09 13.16
C ARG A 216 -3.39 -9.86 12.15
N GLN A 217 -3.86 -9.91 10.91
CA GLN A 217 -3.11 -10.49 9.80
C GLN A 217 -2.22 -9.44 9.13
N PHE A 218 -0.92 -9.70 9.07
CA PHE A 218 0.06 -8.92 8.32
C PHE A 218 -0.01 -9.26 6.84
N GLY A 219 -0.16 -8.26 5.98
CA GLY A 219 -0.16 -8.44 4.53
C GLY A 219 0.46 -7.28 3.78
N GLU A 220 0.81 -7.55 2.52
CA GLU A 220 1.27 -6.55 1.55
C GLU A 220 0.35 -6.56 0.33
N PHE A 221 -0.11 -5.39 -0.08
CA PHE A 221 -1.04 -5.21 -1.19
C PHE A 221 -0.60 -4.03 -2.08
N SER A 222 -0.15 -4.34 -3.31
CA SER A 222 0.28 -3.33 -4.29
C SER A 222 1.39 -2.38 -3.83
N GLY A 223 2.18 -2.79 -2.85
CA GLY A 223 3.26 -2.07 -2.20
C GLY A 223 2.89 -1.51 -0.83
N HIS A 224 1.66 -1.71 -0.36
CA HIS A 224 1.19 -1.19 0.92
C HIS A 224 1.13 -2.30 1.96
N LEU A 225 1.69 -2.05 3.14
CA LEU A 225 1.56 -2.95 4.28
C LEU A 225 0.24 -2.68 5.02
N ALA A 226 -0.41 -3.73 5.49
CA ALA A 226 -1.63 -3.63 6.27
C ALA A 226 -1.67 -4.65 7.40
N PHE A 227 -2.40 -4.28 8.46
CA PHE A 227 -2.71 -5.12 9.61
C PHE A 227 -4.22 -5.32 9.65
N LEU A 228 -4.69 -6.44 9.10
CA LEU A 228 -6.11 -6.69 8.83
C LEU A 228 -6.77 -7.42 10.00
N LYS A 229 -8.00 -7.01 10.34
CA LYS A 229 -8.83 -7.71 11.34
C LYS A 229 -9.53 -8.90 10.68
N GLY A 230 -9.52 -10.05 11.36
CA GLY A 230 -10.10 -11.30 10.86
C GLY A 230 -9.25 -11.99 9.80
N GLN A 231 -9.79 -13.07 9.22
CA GLN A 231 -9.12 -13.85 8.20
C GLN A 231 -9.42 -13.32 6.79
N TRP A 232 -8.37 -13.16 5.99
CA TRP A 232 -8.40 -12.68 4.61
C TRP A 232 -7.81 -13.74 3.67
N SER A 233 -8.46 -14.90 3.65
CA SER A 233 -7.95 -16.12 3.01
C SER A 233 -8.19 -16.18 1.49
N LEU A 234 -9.02 -15.27 0.96
CA LEU A 234 -9.38 -15.19 -0.45
C LEU A 234 -8.80 -13.95 -1.10
N HIS A 235 -8.64 -14.01 -2.41
CA HIS A 235 -8.42 -12.85 -3.26
C HIS A 235 -9.61 -12.64 -4.18
N VAL A 236 -9.77 -11.42 -4.70
CA VAL A 236 -10.81 -11.10 -5.70
C VAL A 236 -10.73 -12.06 -6.89
N ARG A 237 -9.52 -12.37 -7.38
CA ARG A 237 -9.30 -13.35 -8.46
C ARG A 237 -9.84 -14.75 -8.19
N ASP A 238 -10.01 -15.15 -6.93
CA ASP A 238 -10.50 -16.49 -6.61
C ASP A 238 -12.01 -16.61 -6.91
N LEU A 239 -12.71 -15.47 -6.90
CA LEU A 239 -14.15 -15.38 -7.10
C LEU A 239 -14.55 -14.66 -8.38
N PHE A 240 -13.70 -13.78 -8.91
CA PHE A 240 -14.02 -12.90 -10.01
C PHE A 240 -12.88 -12.82 -11.03
N SER A 241 -13.26 -12.75 -12.30
CA SER A 241 -12.41 -12.18 -13.35
C SER A 241 -12.70 -10.68 -13.45
N VAL A 242 -11.69 -9.82 -13.39
CA VAL A 242 -11.87 -8.36 -13.54
C VAL A 242 -11.47 -7.95 -14.96
N LYS A 243 -12.24 -7.07 -15.58
CA LYS A 243 -11.95 -6.58 -16.95
C LYS A 243 -12.15 -5.08 -17.03
N VAL A 244 -11.29 -4.42 -17.81
CA VAL A 244 -11.41 -2.99 -18.14
C VAL A 244 -12.42 -2.84 -19.29
N GLY A 245 -13.18 -1.74 -19.27
CA GLY A 245 -14.10 -1.40 -20.36
C GLY A 245 -13.41 -0.86 -21.61
N ALA A 246 -14.23 -0.53 -22.60
CA ALA A 246 -13.80 -0.11 -23.91
C ALA A 246 -13.17 1.29 -23.87
N VAL A 247 -12.07 1.52 -24.58
CA VAL A 247 -11.39 2.82 -24.61
C VAL A 247 -11.59 3.46 -25.97
N SER A 248 -12.37 4.54 -26.02
CA SER A 248 -12.61 5.31 -27.26
C SER A 248 -11.35 6.03 -27.69
N GLY A 249 -10.65 6.66 -26.74
CA GLY A 249 -9.53 7.54 -26.99
C GLY A 249 -9.85 8.94 -27.44
N ASP A 250 -11.14 9.27 -27.59
CA ASP A 250 -11.61 10.63 -27.82
C ASP A 250 -13.11 10.72 -27.53
N ASP A 251 -13.49 10.74 -26.25
CA ASP A 251 -14.90 10.74 -25.85
C ASP A 251 -15.68 11.91 -26.46
N GLU A 252 -15.05 13.07 -26.68
CA GLU A 252 -15.71 14.24 -27.28
C GLU A 252 -16.30 13.94 -28.67
N ILE A 253 -15.62 13.12 -29.47
CA ILE A 253 -16.07 12.75 -30.82
C ILE A 253 -17.10 11.60 -30.76
N PHE A 254 -16.87 10.62 -29.88
CA PHE A 254 -17.69 9.41 -29.86
C PHE A 254 -18.99 9.55 -29.07
N VAL A 255 -19.10 10.50 -28.14
CA VAL A 255 -20.35 10.75 -27.41
C VAL A 255 -21.34 11.51 -28.28
N SER A 256 -22.50 10.91 -28.53
CA SER A 256 -23.55 11.56 -29.32
C SER A 256 -24.92 10.97 -28.99
N ALA A 257 -25.84 11.82 -28.52
CA ALA A 257 -27.24 11.41 -28.33
C ALA A 257 -27.94 11.12 -29.67
N ARG A 258 -27.59 11.87 -30.73
CA ARG A 258 -28.20 11.74 -32.07
C ARG A 258 -27.63 10.57 -32.86
N HIS A 259 -26.31 10.40 -32.85
CA HIS A 259 -25.61 9.45 -33.70
C HIS A 259 -25.12 8.21 -32.96
N GLY A 260 -25.19 8.20 -31.63
CA GLY A 260 -24.72 7.06 -30.86
C GLY A 260 -25.55 5.81 -31.12
N THR A 261 -24.85 4.70 -31.34
CA THR A 261 -25.42 3.41 -31.71
C THR A 261 -25.49 2.44 -30.53
N ARG A 262 -24.79 2.77 -29.42
CA ARG A 262 -24.71 1.91 -28.24
C ARG A 262 -24.61 2.74 -26.95
N ASP A 263 -25.20 2.23 -25.89
CA ASP A 263 -25.12 2.80 -24.55
C ASP A 263 -24.03 2.13 -23.72
N PHE A 264 -23.28 2.90 -22.95
CA PHE A 264 -22.20 2.40 -22.09
C PHE A 264 -22.41 2.84 -20.64
N VAL A 265 -22.20 1.92 -19.70
CA VAL A 265 -21.90 2.25 -18.30
C VAL A 265 -20.59 3.05 -18.28
N CYS A 266 -20.62 4.21 -17.62
CA CYS A 266 -19.53 5.17 -17.59
C CYS A 266 -19.30 5.70 -16.18
N SER A 267 -18.34 6.60 -16.01
CA SER A 267 -17.95 7.15 -14.71
C SER A 267 -19.09 7.82 -13.92
N SER A 268 -20.10 8.37 -14.59
CA SER A 268 -21.27 8.99 -13.92
C SER A 268 -22.41 8.01 -13.65
N THR A 269 -22.37 6.77 -14.17
CA THR A 269 -23.51 5.85 -14.08
C THR A 269 -23.80 5.44 -12.63
N VAL A 270 -22.77 5.25 -11.80
CA VAL A 270 -22.94 4.90 -10.38
C VAL A 270 -23.78 5.92 -9.60
N SER A 271 -23.72 7.20 -9.96
CA SER A 271 -24.41 8.28 -9.26
C SER A 271 -25.71 8.71 -9.94
N SER A 272 -25.74 8.66 -11.28
CA SER A 272 -26.91 9.11 -12.06
C SER A 272 -27.89 7.99 -12.42
N GLY A 273 -27.44 6.73 -12.42
CA GLY A 273 -28.16 5.61 -13.02
C GLY A 273 -28.24 5.65 -14.55
N LEU A 274 -27.66 6.66 -15.21
CA LEU A 274 -27.74 6.85 -16.65
C LEU A 274 -26.48 6.31 -17.34
N THR A 275 -26.69 5.74 -18.53
CA THR A 275 -25.62 5.37 -19.47
C THR A 275 -25.21 6.55 -20.34
N ARG A 276 -24.07 6.39 -21.01
CA ARG A 276 -23.58 7.31 -22.03
C ARG A 276 -23.79 6.72 -23.41
N ARG A 277 -24.57 7.43 -24.24
CA ARG A 277 -24.82 7.05 -25.64
C ARG A 277 -23.62 7.42 -26.50
N MET A 278 -23.02 6.43 -27.17
CA MET A 278 -21.79 6.61 -27.95
C MET A 278 -21.86 5.90 -29.30
N ILE A 279 -21.08 6.40 -30.25
CA ILE A 279 -20.89 5.77 -31.56
C ILE A 279 -19.97 4.55 -31.37
N TRP A 280 -20.53 3.37 -31.57
CA TRP A 280 -19.83 2.08 -31.59
C TRP A 280 -20.19 1.34 -32.88
N GLN A 281 -19.25 1.32 -33.84
CA GLN A 281 -19.42 0.67 -35.14
C GLN A 281 -18.04 0.20 -35.65
N PRO A 282 -17.50 -0.92 -35.13
CA PRO A 282 -16.15 -1.36 -35.48
C PRO A 282 -16.00 -1.79 -36.96
N GLU A 283 -17.09 -2.16 -37.62
CA GLU A 283 -17.12 -2.74 -38.97
C GLU A 283 -16.93 -1.70 -40.08
N ALA A 284 -17.43 -0.47 -39.89
CA ALA A 284 -17.36 0.61 -40.88
C ALA A 284 -17.45 1.99 -40.23
N PRO A 285 -16.83 3.04 -40.82
CA PRO A 285 -16.88 4.39 -40.27
C PRO A 285 -18.28 4.98 -40.32
N HIS A 286 -18.79 5.42 -39.17
CA HIS A 286 -20.03 6.19 -39.10
C HIS A 286 -19.84 7.56 -39.75
N ALA A 287 -20.82 8.04 -40.52
CA ALA A 287 -20.72 9.31 -41.27
C ALA A 287 -20.35 10.52 -40.38
N ALA A 288 -20.85 10.55 -39.14
CA ALA A 288 -20.53 11.60 -38.16
C ALA A 288 -19.05 11.65 -37.74
N LEU A 289 -18.27 10.59 -37.98
CA LEU A 289 -16.83 10.54 -37.65
C LEU A 289 -15.95 11.05 -38.79
N LEU A 290 -16.45 11.09 -40.02
CA LEU A 290 -15.67 11.49 -41.22
C LEU A 290 -14.99 12.86 -41.07
N PRO A 291 -15.67 13.91 -40.54
CA PRO A 291 -15.03 15.22 -40.35
C PRO A 291 -13.88 15.21 -39.35
N HIS A 292 -13.77 14.17 -38.51
CA HIS A 292 -12.79 14.08 -37.43
C HIS A 292 -11.67 13.09 -37.72
N ARG A 293 -11.57 12.58 -38.96
CA ARG A 293 -10.64 11.52 -39.36
C ARG A 293 -9.20 11.78 -38.97
N GLU A 294 -8.67 12.97 -39.24
CA GLU A 294 -7.28 13.34 -38.90
C GLU A 294 -7.01 13.28 -37.40
N ARG A 295 -7.94 13.82 -36.58
CA ARG A 295 -7.87 13.78 -35.11
C ARG A 295 -7.93 12.35 -34.59
N LEU A 296 -8.79 11.52 -35.18
CA LEU A 296 -8.93 10.12 -34.78
C LEU A 296 -7.72 9.25 -35.19
N LEU A 297 -7.06 9.54 -36.31
CA LEU A 297 -5.79 8.92 -36.71
C LEU A 297 -4.64 9.28 -35.76
N ALA A 298 -4.64 10.50 -35.21
CA ALA A 298 -3.59 10.99 -34.32
C ALA A 298 -3.64 10.39 -32.88
N ARG A 299 -4.66 9.61 -32.54
CA ARG A 299 -4.82 8.99 -31.21
C ARG A 299 -3.67 8.01 -30.94
N ARG A 300 -3.10 8.06 -29.73
CA ARG A 300 -1.91 7.27 -29.34
C ARG A 300 -2.21 6.03 -28.49
N ILE A 301 -3.43 5.48 -28.60
CA ILE A 301 -3.88 4.36 -27.74
C ILE A 301 -3.57 3.00 -28.37
N LYS A 302 -3.58 2.94 -29.70
CA LYS A 302 -3.06 1.86 -30.54
C LYS A 302 -2.64 2.47 -31.88
N PRO A 303 -1.94 1.75 -32.76
CA PRO A 303 -1.74 2.19 -34.14
C PRO A 303 -3.08 2.36 -34.86
N PHE A 304 -3.23 3.47 -35.58
CA PHE A 304 -4.39 3.73 -36.44
C PHE A 304 -3.95 4.04 -37.87
N ASP A 305 -4.74 3.58 -38.83
CA ASP A 305 -4.54 3.77 -40.26
C ASP A 305 -5.89 3.89 -41.00
N ASP A 306 -5.84 3.94 -42.32
CA ASP A 306 -7.00 4.09 -43.19
C ASP A 306 -8.06 2.98 -43.02
N SER A 307 -7.66 1.81 -42.50
CA SER A 307 -8.51 0.64 -42.30
C SER A 307 -9.18 0.57 -40.93
N ASN A 308 -8.81 1.41 -39.96
CA ASN A 308 -9.33 1.29 -38.60
C ASN A 308 -9.47 2.61 -37.82
N TRP A 309 -9.21 3.77 -38.44
CA TRP A 309 -9.20 5.08 -37.78
C TRP A 309 -10.49 5.46 -37.04
N TRP A 310 -11.65 4.87 -37.40
CA TRP A 310 -12.93 5.12 -36.73
C TRP A 310 -13.17 4.22 -35.52
N GLN A 311 -12.38 3.15 -35.37
CA GLN A 311 -12.56 2.20 -34.29
C GLN A 311 -12.14 2.78 -32.95
N TRP A 312 -12.66 2.20 -31.89
CA TRP A 312 -12.16 2.44 -30.54
C TRP A 312 -10.75 1.84 -30.39
N GLY A 313 -9.96 2.42 -29.49
CA GLY A 313 -8.58 1.99 -29.23
C GLY A 313 -8.50 0.61 -28.57
N ARG A 314 -9.45 0.28 -27.70
CA ARG A 314 -9.52 -1.02 -27.03
C ARG A 314 -10.97 -1.47 -26.88
N GLY A 315 -11.22 -2.75 -27.15
CA GLY A 315 -12.51 -3.39 -26.88
C GLY A 315 -12.69 -3.79 -25.42
N TYR A 316 -13.76 -4.53 -25.17
CA TYR A 316 -14.16 -5.05 -23.86
C TYR A 316 -14.81 -6.42 -24.05
N PRO A 317 -15.02 -7.22 -22.98
CA PRO A 317 -15.74 -8.47 -23.08
C PRO A 317 -17.21 -8.25 -23.47
N GLU A 318 -17.56 -8.61 -24.70
CA GLU A 318 -18.94 -8.54 -25.21
C GLU A 318 -19.66 -9.87 -24.94
N ASN A 319 -20.32 -9.97 -23.79
CA ASN A 319 -21.03 -11.18 -23.39
C ASN A 319 -22.20 -10.88 -22.43
N GLN A 320 -23.04 -11.89 -22.20
CA GLN A 320 -24.23 -11.81 -21.33
C GLN A 320 -23.94 -12.19 -19.87
N ARG A 321 -22.69 -12.49 -19.49
CA ARG A 321 -22.34 -13.03 -18.16
C ARG A 321 -22.68 -12.04 -17.04
N PRO A 322 -23.22 -12.45 -15.89
CA PRO A 322 -23.49 -11.55 -14.77
C PRO A 322 -22.23 -10.75 -14.36
N ARG A 323 -22.39 -9.49 -13.90
CA ARG A 323 -21.24 -8.65 -13.51
C ARG A 323 -21.59 -7.55 -12.51
N ILE A 324 -20.56 -7.08 -11.80
CA ILE A 324 -20.59 -5.93 -10.89
C ILE A 324 -19.66 -4.87 -11.47
N TYR A 325 -20.07 -3.61 -11.44
CA TYR A 325 -19.26 -2.49 -11.93
C TYR A 325 -18.60 -1.73 -10.80
N VAL A 326 -17.43 -1.15 -11.08
CA VAL A 326 -16.77 -0.17 -10.22
C VAL A 326 -15.99 0.82 -11.08
N ASN A 327 -16.06 2.09 -10.73
CA ASN A 327 -15.24 3.11 -11.40
C ASN A 327 -13.77 2.93 -10.99
N GLY A 328 -12.85 2.96 -11.95
CA GLY A 328 -11.42 2.87 -11.67
C GLY A 328 -10.92 4.02 -10.77
N ARG A 329 -11.58 5.18 -10.83
CA ARG A 329 -11.31 6.33 -9.96
C ARG A 329 -12.62 6.95 -9.51
N THR A 330 -12.90 7.01 -8.20
CA THR A 330 -14.18 7.55 -7.70
C THR A 330 -14.11 8.05 -6.26
N ARG A 331 -14.97 9.01 -5.89
CA ARG A 331 -15.20 9.44 -4.50
C ARG A 331 -16.49 8.89 -3.90
N VAL A 332 -17.21 8.07 -4.67
CA VAL A 332 -18.47 7.47 -4.22
C VAL A 332 -18.18 6.47 -3.10
N LYS A 333 -18.81 6.66 -1.93
CA LYS A 333 -18.58 5.85 -0.71
C LYS A 333 -18.92 4.38 -0.88
N ARG A 334 -19.91 4.06 -1.73
CA ARG A 334 -20.27 2.68 -2.12
C ARG A 334 -19.96 2.50 -3.61
N PRO A 335 -18.68 2.26 -3.96
CA PRO A 335 -18.21 2.39 -5.33
C PRO A 335 -18.61 1.21 -6.25
N PHE A 336 -19.04 0.07 -5.69
CA PHE A 336 -19.48 -1.09 -6.46
C PHE A 336 -20.99 -1.05 -6.70
N PHE A 337 -21.42 -1.29 -7.92
CA PHE A 337 -22.83 -1.17 -8.31
C PHE A 337 -23.23 -2.18 -9.39
N LEU A 338 -24.55 -2.39 -9.53
CA LEU A 338 -25.16 -3.20 -10.58
C LEU A 338 -25.81 -2.28 -11.61
N HIS A 339 -25.85 -2.73 -12.86
CA HIS A 339 -26.53 -2.02 -13.94
C HIS A 339 -26.89 -3.02 -15.06
N ASP A 340 -28.02 -2.83 -15.74
CA ASP A 340 -28.53 -3.77 -16.76
C ASP A 340 -27.78 -3.65 -18.10
N CYS A 341 -27.33 -2.43 -18.44
CA CYS A 341 -26.45 -2.22 -19.58
C CYS A 341 -25.15 -3.02 -19.43
N GLN A 342 -24.82 -3.80 -20.46
CA GLN A 342 -23.70 -4.75 -20.45
C GLN A 342 -22.40 -4.16 -21.00
N HIS A 343 -22.50 -3.02 -21.68
CA HIS A 343 -21.38 -2.34 -22.30
C HIS A 343 -20.85 -1.30 -21.33
N PHE A 344 -19.53 -1.14 -21.26
CA PHE A 344 -18.90 -0.26 -20.28
C PHE A 344 -17.62 0.33 -20.85
N ASP A 345 -17.35 1.58 -20.50
CA ASP A 345 -16.19 2.32 -20.99
C ASP A 345 -14.94 2.15 -20.13
N GLY A 346 -13.83 2.72 -20.57
CA GLY A 346 -12.52 2.58 -19.95
C GLY A 346 -12.39 3.25 -18.58
N ALA A 347 -13.38 4.03 -18.14
CA ALA A 347 -13.42 4.54 -16.77
C ALA A 347 -13.93 3.49 -15.77
N VAL A 348 -14.54 2.41 -16.26
CA VAL A 348 -15.23 1.39 -15.48
C VAL A 348 -14.50 0.04 -15.58
N LEU A 349 -14.43 -0.66 -14.44
CA LEU A 349 -14.05 -2.06 -14.34
C LEU A 349 -15.31 -2.91 -14.13
N ALA A 350 -15.34 -4.09 -14.74
CA ALA A 350 -16.38 -5.09 -14.51
C ALA A 350 -15.78 -6.33 -13.82
N LEU A 351 -16.40 -6.75 -12.72
CA LEU A 351 -16.08 -7.97 -11.99
C LEU A 351 -17.09 -9.05 -12.40
N PHE A 352 -16.61 -10.09 -13.07
CA PHE A 352 -17.40 -11.24 -13.51
C PHE A 352 -17.22 -12.40 -12.53
N PRO A 353 -18.24 -12.79 -11.74
CA PRO A 353 -18.11 -13.91 -10.84
C PRO A 353 -17.84 -15.21 -11.62
N HIS A 354 -17.02 -16.08 -11.05
CA HIS A 354 -16.74 -17.41 -11.60
C HIS A 354 -17.97 -18.33 -11.52
N ASP A 355 -18.75 -18.21 -10.46
CA ASP A 355 -20.10 -18.79 -10.37
C ASP A 355 -21.14 -17.79 -10.90
N GLU A 356 -21.66 -18.06 -12.10
CA GLU A 356 -22.67 -17.21 -12.74
C GLU A 356 -24.04 -17.27 -12.07
N LYS A 357 -24.28 -18.23 -11.17
CA LYS A 357 -25.52 -18.32 -10.39
C LYS A 357 -25.42 -17.59 -9.05
N ALA A 358 -24.26 -17.04 -8.72
CA ALA A 358 -24.05 -16.34 -7.46
C ALA A 358 -24.96 -15.10 -7.35
N ASN A 359 -25.46 -14.85 -6.13
CA ASN A 359 -26.29 -13.68 -5.85
C ASN A 359 -25.46 -12.38 -5.99
N LEU A 360 -25.57 -11.73 -7.15
CA LEU A 360 -24.84 -10.49 -7.48
C LEU A 360 -25.11 -9.36 -6.50
N ALA A 361 -26.37 -9.15 -6.09
CA ALA A 361 -26.73 -8.10 -5.15
C ALA A 361 -26.00 -8.29 -3.81
N ARG A 362 -25.89 -9.54 -3.35
CA ARG A 362 -25.16 -9.84 -2.11
C ARG A 362 -23.66 -9.68 -2.27
N LEU A 363 -23.07 -10.13 -3.38
CA LEU A 363 -21.64 -9.92 -3.66
C LEU A 363 -21.29 -8.43 -3.76
N CYS A 364 -22.12 -7.65 -4.45
CA CYS A 364 -21.98 -6.20 -4.57
C CYS A 364 -22.09 -5.51 -3.20
N LYS A 365 -23.01 -5.94 -2.34
CA LYS A 365 -23.09 -5.46 -0.96
C LYS A 365 -21.80 -5.76 -0.20
N LEU A 366 -21.31 -7.00 -0.24
CA LEU A 366 -20.09 -7.38 0.47
C LEU A 366 -18.87 -6.60 -0.02
N LEU A 367 -18.72 -6.41 -1.33
CA LEU A 367 -17.64 -5.59 -1.89
C LEU A 367 -17.68 -4.15 -1.37
N ASN A 368 -18.86 -3.57 -1.22
CA ASN A 368 -19.00 -2.23 -0.64
C ASN A 368 -18.81 -2.18 0.89
N ASP A 369 -18.93 -3.30 1.57
CA ASP A 369 -18.73 -3.38 3.03
C ASP A 369 -17.27 -3.75 3.38
N THR A 370 -16.44 -4.12 2.40
CA THR A 370 -15.00 -4.35 2.56
C THR A 370 -14.27 -3.03 2.86
N ASP A 371 -13.37 -3.04 3.84
CA ASP A 371 -12.52 -1.90 4.17
C ASP A 371 -11.35 -1.75 3.18
N TRP A 372 -11.67 -1.16 2.03
CA TRP A 372 -10.70 -0.82 1.00
C TRP A 372 -9.69 0.26 1.44
N ALA A 373 -10.01 1.05 2.47
CA ALA A 373 -9.09 2.06 3.00
C ALA A 373 -7.93 1.40 3.74
N ALA A 374 -8.23 0.37 4.54
CA ALA A 374 -7.22 -0.47 5.19
C ALA A 374 -6.28 -1.12 4.17
N LEU A 375 -6.80 -1.53 3.02
CA LEU A 375 -6.04 -2.11 1.90
C LEU A 375 -5.29 -1.06 1.03
N GLY A 376 -5.38 0.22 1.36
CA GLY A 376 -4.66 1.28 0.64
C GLY A 376 -5.24 1.63 -0.73
N PHE A 377 -6.52 1.36 -0.96
CA PHE A 377 -7.22 1.76 -2.19
C PHE A 377 -7.73 3.19 -2.18
N ILE A 378 -7.60 3.92 -1.06
CA ILE A 378 -8.03 5.31 -0.94
C ILE A 378 -6.80 6.21 -0.86
N CYS A 379 -6.72 7.18 -1.78
CA CYS A 379 -5.71 8.24 -1.80
C CYS A 379 -6.43 9.58 -2.01
N ASP A 380 -6.14 10.59 -1.18
CA ASP A 380 -6.79 11.92 -1.19
C ASP A 380 -8.33 11.86 -1.24
N GLY A 381 -8.91 10.98 -0.41
CA GLY A 381 -10.37 10.76 -0.33
C GLY A 381 -10.99 10.14 -1.59
N ARG A 382 -10.18 9.56 -2.48
CA ARG A 382 -10.62 8.94 -3.73
C ARG A 382 -10.17 7.48 -3.79
N TYR A 383 -11.09 6.59 -4.15
CA TYR A 383 -10.79 5.21 -4.49
C TYR A 383 -10.00 5.14 -5.81
N LEU A 384 -8.96 4.31 -5.83
CA LEU A 384 -8.11 4.04 -6.98
C LEU A 384 -8.07 2.54 -7.26
N PHE A 385 -8.98 2.06 -8.11
CA PHE A 385 -9.04 0.68 -8.56
C PHE A 385 -8.40 0.54 -9.95
N THR A 386 -7.41 -0.34 -10.07
CA THR A 386 -6.93 -0.83 -11.37
C THR A 386 -7.31 -2.29 -11.51
N GLN A 387 -7.37 -2.83 -12.73
CA GLN A 387 -7.65 -4.25 -12.94
C GLN A 387 -6.70 -5.11 -12.11
N ARG A 388 -5.38 -4.85 -12.22
CA ARG A 388 -4.36 -5.64 -11.53
C ARG A 388 -4.47 -5.50 -10.01
N SER A 389 -4.58 -4.28 -9.47
CA SER A 389 -4.66 -4.10 -8.01
C SER A 389 -5.91 -4.75 -7.44
N LEU A 390 -7.06 -4.56 -8.09
CA LEU A 390 -8.32 -5.13 -7.64
C LEU A 390 -8.33 -6.67 -7.72
N GLU A 391 -7.86 -7.28 -8.80
CA GLU A 391 -7.76 -8.76 -8.93
C GLU A 391 -6.87 -9.40 -7.86
N ASN A 392 -5.81 -8.72 -7.45
CA ASN A 392 -4.87 -9.18 -6.42
C ASN A 392 -5.29 -8.78 -5.00
N SER A 393 -6.43 -8.12 -4.84
CA SER A 393 -6.86 -7.67 -3.51
C SER A 393 -7.36 -8.84 -2.70
N PRO A 394 -7.05 -8.90 -1.40
CA PRO A 394 -7.61 -9.89 -0.52
C PRO A 394 -9.09 -9.57 -0.27
N LEU A 395 -9.86 -10.59 0.09
CA LEU A 395 -11.25 -10.49 0.47
C LEU A 395 -11.43 -11.08 1.87
N PRO A 396 -12.29 -10.47 2.71
CA PRO A 396 -12.57 -10.99 4.03
C PRO A 396 -13.34 -12.32 3.93
N ASP A 397 -13.23 -13.15 4.96
CA ASP A 397 -13.87 -14.47 5.02
C ASP A 397 -15.39 -14.49 4.79
N SER A 398 -16.08 -13.34 4.91
CA SER A 398 -17.49 -13.21 4.52
C SER A 398 -17.78 -13.62 3.05
N PHE A 399 -16.76 -13.69 2.21
CA PHE A 399 -16.81 -14.15 0.83
C PHE A 399 -16.64 -15.68 0.67
N MET A 400 -16.17 -16.41 1.70
CA MET A 400 -15.83 -17.85 1.63
C MET A 400 -16.95 -18.75 1.12
N ARG A 401 -18.20 -18.43 1.46
CA ARG A 401 -19.38 -19.17 0.97
C ARG A 401 -19.54 -19.14 -0.55
N PHE A 402 -19.01 -18.13 -1.23
CA PHE A 402 -19.06 -18.04 -2.70
C PHE A 402 -17.95 -18.84 -3.38
N ARG A 403 -16.85 -19.15 -2.69
CA ARG A 403 -15.80 -20.05 -3.21
C ARG A 403 -16.30 -21.49 -3.33
N ARG A 404 -16.99 -21.98 -2.30
CA ARG A 404 -17.52 -23.36 -2.25
C ARG A 404 -18.54 -23.62 -3.37
N ALA A 405 -19.34 -22.62 -3.74
CA ALA A 405 -20.27 -22.71 -4.87
C ALA A 405 -19.54 -22.81 -6.23
N ALA A 406 -18.46 -22.05 -6.42
CA ALA A 406 -17.65 -22.09 -7.64
C ALA A 406 -16.93 -23.44 -7.82
N ALA A 407 -16.38 -24.02 -6.74
CA ALA A 407 -15.69 -25.31 -6.78
C ALA A 407 -16.63 -26.50 -7.05
N ALA A 408 -17.85 -26.47 -6.48
CA ALA A 408 -18.87 -27.48 -6.76
C ALA A 408 -19.39 -27.41 -8.21
N ALA A 409 -19.47 -26.21 -8.79
CA ALA A 409 -19.85 -26.03 -10.20
C ALA A 409 -18.77 -26.56 -11.17
N SER A 410 -17.49 -26.39 -10.86
CA SER A 410 -16.39 -26.91 -11.69
C SER A 410 -16.31 -28.44 -11.76
N LEU A 411 -16.75 -29.15 -10.71
CA LEU A 411 -16.78 -30.62 -10.68
C LEU A 411 -17.99 -31.24 -11.42
N SER A 412 -18.91 -30.42 -11.93
CA SER A 412 -20.18 -30.85 -12.55
C SER A 412 -20.24 -30.62 -14.07
N ARG A 413 -19.16 -30.19 -14.70
CA ARG A 413 -19.07 -30.14 -16.17
C ARG A 413 -18.53 -31.49 -16.67
N PRO A 414 -19.30 -32.29 -17.44
CA PRO A 414 -18.72 -33.38 -18.21
C PRO A 414 -17.86 -32.77 -19.31
N GLU A 415 -16.67 -33.31 -19.50
CA GLU A 415 -15.84 -33.05 -20.68
C GLU A 415 -16.69 -33.28 -21.94
N ARG A 416 -16.74 -32.27 -22.80
CA ARG A 416 -17.19 -32.41 -24.19
C ARG A 416 -16.12 -31.84 -25.09
#